data_AF-A0A6G1X066-F1
#
_entry.id   AF-A0A6G1X066-F1
#
_cell.length_a   1.000
_cell.length_b   1.000
_cell.length_c   1.000
_cell.angle_alpha   90.00
_cell.angle_beta   90.00
_cell.angle_gamma   90.00
#
_symmetry.space_group_name_H-M   'P 1'
#
loop_
_entity.id
_entity.type
_entity.pdbx_description
1 polymer ?
#
loop_
_entity_poly.entity_id
_entity_poly.type
_entity_poly.pdbx_seq_one_letter_code
_entity_poly.pdbx_strand_id
1 'polypeptide(L)'
;MGEIKTYANKGADDYNAIFLGAWKNVLQGYRDAEIRLLSERDLQSHLFSESLKLMRAKNFPTPYKVYAERSILSRHKTDLVLGEDDIAVEMKLEPDYPCVSKPVAFREAVEKDIKSLDEYIKRGVKHAHFVMIDEDGDHARNPRIKEKWETIHSRGKRCYCIHIQR
;
A
#
# COMPACT_ATOMS: atom_id res chain seq x y z
N MET A 1 46.06 3.77 12.49
CA MET A 1 44.77 4.44 12.31
C MET A 1 44.19 3.91 11.01
N GLY A 2 43.23 2.98 11.10
CA GLY A 2 42.66 2.32 9.92
C GLY A 2 41.52 3.16 9.34
N GLU A 3 41.64 3.52 8.06
CA GLU A 3 40.56 4.14 7.30
C GLU A 3 39.41 3.15 7.11
N ILE A 4 38.26 3.45 7.73
CA ILE A 4 37.01 2.76 7.43
C ILE A 4 36.52 3.31 6.09
N LYS A 5 36.76 2.58 5.02
CA LYS A 5 36.14 2.83 3.71
C LYS A 5 34.67 2.43 3.81
N THR A 6 33.79 3.41 3.95
CA THR A 6 32.35 3.23 3.77
C THR A 6 32.08 2.97 2.29
N TYR A 7 31.80 1.72 1.96
CA TYR A 7 31.26 1.34 0.66
C TYR A 7 29.82 1.83 0.57
N ALA A 8 29.62 3.10 0.22
CA ALA A 8 28.35 3.60 -0.24
C ALA A 8 28.04 2.90 -1.58
N ASN A 9 27.33 1.79 -1.50
CA ASN A 9 26.82 1.09 -2.66
C ASN A 9 25.75 1.99 -3.29
N LYS A 10 26.16 2.77 -4.29
CA LYS A 10 25.35 3.79 -4.96
C LYS A 10 24.40 3.15 -5.97
N GLY A 11 23.57 2.20 -5.52
CA GLY A 11 22.31 1.92 -6.19
C GLY A 11 21.36 3.04 -5.78
N ALA A 12 20.73 3.73 -6.74
CA ALA A 12 19.67 4.67 -6.39
C ALA A 12 18.63 3.92 -5.54
N ASP A 13 18.32 4.42 -4.34
CA ASP A 13 17.32 3.85 -3.45
C ASP A 13 15.97 3.82 -4.20
N ASP A 14 15.62 2.66 -4.76
CA ASP A 14 14.39 2.48 -5.51
C ASP A 14 13.23 2.17 -4.55
N TYR A 15 12.69 3.23 -3.94
CA TYR A 15 11.56 3.14 -3.03
C TYR A 15 10.30 2.58 -3.70
N ASN A 16 10.13 2.76 -5.02
CA ASN A 16 9.01 2.17 -5.75
C ASN A 16 9.14 0.65 -5.80
N ALA A 17 10.32 0.13 -6.16
CA ALA A 17 10.58 -1.30 -6.13
C ALA A 17 10.48 -1.91 -4.73
N ILE A 18 10.72 -1.13 -3.66
CA ILE A 18 10.43 -1.55 -2.28
C ILE A 18 8.93 -1.71 -2.09
N PHE A 19 8.13 -0.68 -2.42
CA PHE A 19 6.68 -0.73 -2.24
C PHE A 19 6.04 -1.87 -3.03
N LEU A 20 6.37 -2.00 -4.32
CA LEU A 20 5.85 -3.07 -5.19
C LEU A 20 6.20 -4.46 -4.66
N GLY A 21 7.42 -4.63 -4.14
CA GLY A 21 7.85 -5.86 -3.49
C GLY A 21 7.06 -6.14 -2.20
N ALA A 22 6.86 -5.12 -1.36
CA ALA A 22 6.12 -5.25 -0.11
C ALA A 22 4.65 -5.62 -0.39
N TRP A 23 4.01 -4.94 -1.34
CA TRP A 23 2.64 -5.23 -1.76
C TRP A 23 2.50 -6.67 -2.27
N LYS A 24 3.44 -7.12 -3.12
CA LYS A 24 3.46 -8.51 -3.60
C LYS A 24 3.58 -9.51 -2.45
N ASN A 25 4.46 -9.27 -1.48
CA ASN A 25 4.65 -10.15 -0.33
C ASN A 25 3.39 -10.20 0.55
N VAL A 26 2.77 -9.05 0.81
CA VAL A 26 1.52 -8.97 1.58
C VAL A 26 0.39 -9.71 0.88
N LEU A 27 0.21 -9.50 -0.43
CA LEU A 27 -0.79 -10.24 -1.20
C LEU A 27 -0.52 -11.75 -1.20
N GLN A 28 0.73 -12.17 -1.30
CA GLN A 28 1.10 -13.59 -1.26
C GLN A 28 0.79 -14.20 0.11
N GLY A 29 1.25 -13.59 1.21
CA GLY A 29 0.94 -14.06 2.56
C GLY A 29 -0.57 -14.05 2.85
N TYR A 30 -1.31 -13.12 2.26
CA TYR A 30 -2.77 -13.08 2.38
C TYR A 30 -3.45 -14.24 1.61
N ARG A 31 -3.00 -14.53 0.38
CA ARG A 31 -3.48 -15.67 -0.43
C ARG A 31 -3.20 -17.00 0.26
N ASP A 32 -2.00 -17.15 0.79
CA ASP A 32 -1.53 -18.38 1.43
C ASP A 32 -2.06 -18.54 2.87
N ALA A 33 -2.88 -17.59 3.33
CA ALA A 33 -3.47 -17.53 4.67
C ALA A 33 -2.44 -17.44 5.82
N GLU A 34 -1.19 -17.07 5.52
CA GLU A 34 -0.12 -16.81 6.49
C GLU A 34 -0.40 -15.55 7.32
N ILE A 35 -1.07 -14.56 6.72
CA ILE A 35 -1.53 -13.35 7.42
C ILE A 35 -3.06 -13.26 7.41
N ARG A 36 -3.59 -12.45 8.31
CA ARG A 36 -5.01 -12.12 8.40
C ARG A 36 -5.15 -10.60 8.38
N LEU A 37 -6.05 -10.10 7.55
CA LEU A 37 -6.39 -8.69 7.51
C LEU A 37 -7.82 -8.55 8.05
N LEU A 38 -7.99 -7.81 9.14
CA LEU A 38 -9.29 -7.52 9.73
C LEU A 38 -9.64 -6.03 9.58
N SER A 39 -8.63 -5.19 9.38
CA SER A 39 -8.76 -3.75 9.29
C SER A 39 -7.73 -3.14 8.34
N GLU A 40 -7.99 -1.91 7.88
CA GLU A 40 -7.02 -1.10 7.13
C GLU A 40 -5.69 -0.96 7.91
N ARG A 41 -5.74 -0.90 9.24
CA ARG A 41 -4.55 -0.85 10.11
C ARG A 41 -3.70 -2.11 10.04
N ASP A 42 -4.31 -3.29 9.89
CA ASP A 42 -3.56 -4.53 9.69
C ASP A 42 -2.82 -4.50 8.36
N LEU A 43 -3.51 -4.06 7.31
CA LEU A 43 -2.91 -3.92 5.98
C LEU A 43 -1.73 -2.94 6.00
N GLN A 44 -1.91 -1.77 6.62
CA GLN A 44 -0.86 -0.77 6.81
C GLN A 44 0.33 -1.36 7.57
N SER A 45 0.07 -2.07 8.68
CA SER A 45 1.12 -2.65 9.52
C SER A 45 1.94 -3.70 8.77
N HIS A 46 1.27 -4.56 7.99
CA HIS A 46 1.93 -5.55 7.15
C HIS A 46 2.76 -4.90 6.04
N LEU A 47 2.22 -3.91 5.33
CA LEU A 47 2.96 -3.21 4.28
C LEU A 47 4.17 -2.44 4.82
N PHE A 48 4.01 -1.78 5.97
CA PHE A 48 5.11 -1.10 6.64
C PHE A 48 6.22 -2.09 7.04
N SER A 49 5.84 -3.22 7.65
CA SER A 49 6.78 -4.27 8.08
C SER A 49 7.53 -4.90 6.89
N GLU A 50 6.82 -5.27 5.82
CA GLU A 50 7.44 -5.82 4.61
C GLU A 50 8.35 -4.81 3.91
N SER A 51 7.95 -3.53 3.88
CA SER A 51 8.80 -2.45 3.34
C SER A 51 10.12 -2.35 4.12
N LEU A 52 10.07 -2.38 5.46
CA LEU A 52 11.27 -2.37 6.31
C LEU A 52 12.17 -3.59 6.07
N LYS A 53 11.59 -4.79 5.95
CA LYS A 53 12.35 -6.01 5.66
C LYS A 53 13.09 -5.89 4.33
N LEU A 54 12.41 -5.40 3.28
CA LEU A 54 13.00 -5.22 1.97
C LEU A 54 14.07 -4.13 1.95
N MET A 55 13.85 -3.00 2.63
CA MET A 55 14.85 -1.93 2.78
C MET A 55 16.12 -2.46 3.47
N ARG A 56 15.96 -3.25 4.54
CA ARG A 56 17.09 -3.90 5.22
C ARG A 56 17.81 -4.87 4.30
N ALA A 57 17.09 -5.73 3.59
CA ALA A 57 17.68 -6.72 2.68
C ALA A 57 18.44 -6.07 1.52
N LYS A 58 18.01 -4.88 1.07
CA LYS A 58 18.68 -4.09 0.02
C LYS A 58 19.71 -3.10 0.56
N ASN A 59 20.03 -3.12 1.85
CA ASN A 59 21.00 -2.23 2.51
C ASN A 59 20.69 -0.73 2.34
N PHE A 60 19.41 -0.35 2.43
CA PHE A 60 19.03 1.07 2.43
C PHE A 60 19.65 1.79 3.64
N PRO A 61 19.97 3.09 3.51
CA PRO A 61 20.55 3.86 4.61
C PRO A 61 19.56 3.99 5.78
N THR A 62 20.11 3.95 7.00
CA THR A 62 19.35 4.22 8.23
C THR A 62 19.47 5.69 8.63
N PRO A 63 18.42 6.31 9.21
CA PRO A 63 17.11 5.73 9.51
C PRO A 63 16.31 5.43 8.23
N TYR A 64 15.56 4.33 8.23
CA TYR A 64 14.74 3.94 7.08
C TYR A 64 13.64 4.97 6.85
N LYS A 65 13.53 5.45 5.60
CA LYS A 65 12.54 6.44 5.20
C LYS A 65 11.24 5.76 4.82
N VAL A 66 10.51 5.32 5.83
CA VAL A 66 9.16 4.76 5.72
C VAL A 66 8.32 5.28 6.89
N TYR A 67 7.13 5.78 6.58
CA TYR A 67 6.26 6.45 7.55
C TYR A 67 4.84 5.91 7.40
N ALA A 68 4.24 5.50 8.51
CA ALA A 68 2.78 5.29 8.58
C ALA A 68 2.13 6.64 8.89
N GLU A 69 1.10 7.01 8.13
CA GLU A 69 0.28 8.22 8.35
C GLU A 69 1.08 9.55 8.36
N ARG A 70 1.71 9.91 7.23
CA ARG A 70 2.43 11.18 7.05
C ARG A 70 1.64 12.15 6.17
N SER A 71 1.59 13.43 6.54
CA SER A 71 0.89 14.44 5.75
C SER A 71 1.76 14.91 4.59
N ILE A 72 1.42 14.51 3.36
CA ILE A 72 1.94 15.14 2.14
C ILE A 72 0.97 16.23 1.64
N LEU A 73 -0.34 15.96 1.73
CA LEU A 73 -1.39 16.92 1.40
C LEU A 73 -1.82 17.71 2.64
N SER A 74 -2.15 18.99 2.47
CA SER A 74 -2.64 19.82 3.56
C SER A 74 -3.95 19.23 4.10
N ARG A 75 -3.98 18.82 5.38
CA ARG A 75 -5.15 18.29 6.12
C ARG A 75 -5.50 16.81 5.89
N HIS A 76 -4.77 16.08 5.06
CA HIS A 76 -4.96 14.63 4.87
C HIS A 76 -3.66 13.90 5.22
N LYS A 77 -3.76 12.78 5.95
CA LYS A 77 -2.61 11.92 6.21
C LYS A 77 -2.62 10.82 5.16
N THR A 78 -1.53 10.69 4.43
CA THR A 78 -1.29 9.60 3.49
C THR A 78 -1.00 8.34 4.31
N ASP A 79 -1.67 7.23 3.99
CA ASP A 79 -1.60 6.02 4.80
C ASP A 79 -0.17 5.47 4.93
N LEU A 80 0.60 5.47 3.86
CA LEU A 80 2.00 5.04 3.87
C LEU A 80 2.85 5.92 2.92
N VAL A 81 4.03 6.32 3.40
CA VAL A 81 4.98 7.15 2.63
C VAL A 81 6.36 6.50 2.67
N LEU A 82 7.02 6.38 1.51
CA LEU A 82 8.40 5.89 1.38
C LEU A 82 9.29 6.93 0.69
N GLY A 83 10.56 6.96 1.08
CA GLY A 83 11.47 8.04 0.70
C GLY A 83 11.00 9.37 1.31
N GLU A 84 11.77 10.45 1.15
CA GLU A 84 11.31 11.78 1.59
C GLU A 84 10.20 12.28 0.65
N ASP A 85 9.00 11.70 0.79
CA ASP A 85 7.83 11.94 -0.05
C ASP A 85 8.01 11.48 -1.51
N ASP A 86 8.91 10.51 -1.77
CA ASP A 86 9.10 9.92 -3.10
C ASP A 86 7.91 9.04 -3.51
N ILE A 87 7.35 8.30 -2.56
CA ILE A 87 6.22 7.38 -2.76
C ILE A 87 5.11 7.75 -1.78
N ALA A 88 3.89 7.95 -2.30
CA ALA A 88 2.67 8.13 -1.52
C ALA A 88 1.74 6.94 -1.77
N VAL A 89 1.14 6.38 -0.72
CA VAL A 89 0.25 5.23 -0.82
C VAL A 89 -1.02 5.48 -0.01
N GLU A 90 -2.17 5.40 -0.68
CA GLU A 90 -3.48 5.26 -0.07
C GLU A 90 -3.89 3.79 -0.08
N MET A 91 -4.58 3.32 0.96
CA MET A 91 -5.00 1.93 1.06
C MET A 91 -6.41 1.75 1.60
N LYS A 92 -7.09 0.71 1.10
CA LYS A 92 -8.42 0.31 1.57
C LYS A 92 -8.53 -1.19 1.79
N LEU A 93 -9.31 -1.56 2.81
CA LEU A 93 -9.67 -2.94 3.08
C LEU A 93 -11.17 -2.99 3.34
N GLU A 94 -11.88 -3.75 2.52
CA GLU A 94 -13.28 -4.11 2.76
C GLU A 94 -13.35 -5.60 3.16
N PRO A 95 -13.31 -5.91 4.46
CA PRO A 95 -13.33 -7.30 4.94
C PRO A 95 -14.75 -7.90 4.90
N ASP A 96 -14.87 -9.19 4.62
CA ASP A 96 -16.15 -9.91 4.64
C ASP A 96 -16.51 -10.27 6.10
N TYR A 97 -17.33 -9.43 6.74
CA TYR A 97 -17.86 -9.67 8.08
C TYR A 97 -19.16 -10.47 8.04
N PRO A 98 -19.15 -11.78 8.35
CA PRO A 98 -20.37 -12.53 8.55
C PRO A 98 -21.12 -11.99 9.77
N CYS A 99 -22.45 -11.87 9.65
CA CYS A 99 -23.38 -11.55 10.74
C CYS A 99 -23.54 -10.07 11.16
N VAL A 100 -22.95 -9.11 10.44
CA VAL A 100 -23.23 -7.68 10.66
C VAL A 100 -23.98 -7.13 9.44
N SER A 101 -25.12 -6.46 9.65
CA SER A 101 -25.73 -5.63 8.60
C SER A 101 -24.76 -4.49 8.33
N LYS A 102 -23.92 -4.64 7.30
CA LYS A 102 -22.84 -3.70 7.05
C LYS A 102 -23.38 -2.28 6.83
N PRO A 103 -22.75 -1.25 7.43
CA PRO A 103 -22.98 0.11 7.01
C PRO A 103 -22.51 0.28 5.56
N VAL A 104 -23.25 1.10 4.82
CA VAL A 104 -23.06 1.49 3.41
C VAL A 104 -21.58 1.46 2.98
N ALA A 105 -21.24 0.65 1.97
CA ALA A 105 -19.94 0.73 1.30
C ALA A 105 -19.65 2.19 0.93
N PHE A 106 -18.61 2.79 1.52
CA PHE A 106 -18.26 4.20 1.31
C PHE A 106 -17.55 4.38 -0.04
N ARG A 107 -18.29 4.15 -1.13
CA ARG A 107 -17.81 4.21 -2.52
C ARG A 107 -17.10 5.53 -2.84
N GLU A 108 -17.61 6.62 -2.28
CA GLU A 108 -17.07 7.97 -2.45
C GLU A 108 -15.68 8.14 -1.85
N ALA A 109 -15.36 7.41 -0.78
CA ALA A 109 -14.03 7.43 -0.16
C ALA A 109 -12.98 6.82 -1.11
N VAL A 110 -13.27 5.65 -1.68
CA VAL A 110 -12.37 5.00 -2.66
C VAL A 110 -12.14 5.89 -3.88
N GLU A 111 -13.20 6.47 -4.45
CA GLU A 111 -13.06 7.39 -5.60
C GLU A 111 -12.24 8.64 -5.25
N LYS A 112 -12.38 9.16 -4.02
CA LYS A 112 -11.61 10.31 -3.55
C LYS A 112 -10.13 9.96 -3.37
N ASP A 113 -9.83 8.80 -2.80
CA ASP A 113 -8.45 8.34 -2.60
C ASP A 113 -7.76 8.09 -3.94
N ILE A 114 -8.44 7.50 -4.92
CA ILE A 114 -7.92 7.35 -6.30
C ILE A 114 -7.65 8.71 -6.94
N LYS A 115 -8.54 9.71 -6.77
CA LYS A 115 -8.33 11.07 -7.29
C LYS A 115 -7.17 11.79 -6.61
N SER A 116 -6.91 11.50 -5.33
CA SER A 116 -5.81 12.11 -4.59
C SER A 116 -4.43 11.75 -5.16
N LEU A 117 -4.31 10.64 -5.90
CA LEU A 117 -3.06 10.24 -6.57
C LEU A 117 -2.55 11.35 -7.50
N ASP A 118 -3.43 11.98 -8.28
CA ASP A 118 -3.05 13.08 -9.18
C ASP A 118 -2.59 14.32 -8.39
N GLU A 119 -3.13 14.53 -7.18
CA GLU A 119 -2.71 15.63 -6.30
C GLU A 119 -1.32 15.38 -5.71
N TYR A 120 -1.00 14.14 -5.34
CA TYR A 120 0.36 13.74 -4.90
C TYR A 120 1.39 14.02 -5.99
N ILE A 121 1.12 13.61 -7.24
CA ILE A 121 2.03 13.85 -8.36
C ILE A 121 2.24 15.35 -8.59
N LYS A 122 1.17 16.16 -8.54
CA LYS A 122 1.27 17.63 -8.65
C LYS A 122 2.12 18.28 -7.56
N ARG A 123 2.27 17.62 -6.40
CA ARG A 123 3.09 18.08 -5.27
C ARG A 123 4.55 17.63 -5.35
N GLY A 124 4.92 16.85 -6.36
CA GLY A 124 6.29 16.38 -6.58
C GLY A 124 6.58 14.97 -6.07
N VAL A 125 5.56 14.22 -5.63
CA VAL A 125 5.70 12.79 -5.35
C VAL A 125 6.05 12.07 -6.66
N LYS A 126 7.03 11.17 -6.64
CA LYS A 126 7.49 10.47 -7.85
C LYS A 126 6.52 9.38 -8.28
N HIS A 127 5.95 8.65 -7.32
CA HIS A 127 4.93 7.63 -7.57
C HIS A 127 3.83 7.69 -6.51
N ALA A 128 2.59 7.71 -6.97
CA ALA A 128 1.42 7.65 -6.12
C ALA A 128 0.68 6.34 -6.35
N HIS A 129 0.41 5.59 -5.28
CA HIS A 129 -0.26 4.30 -5.35
C HIS A 129 -1.58 4.31 -4.59
N PHE A 130 -2.56 3.61 -5.14
CA PHE A 130 -3.75 3.18 -4.42
C PHE A 130 -3.79 1.65 -4.44
N VAL A 131 -3.94 1.03 -3.28
CA VAL A 131 -4.13 -0.42 -3.15
C VAL A 131 -5.38 -0.74 -2.37
N MET A 132 -6.11 -1.76 -2.80
CA MET A 132 -7.28 -2.22 -2.06
C MET A 132 -7.45 -3.73 -2.13
N ILE A 133 -7.91 -4.31 -1.02
CA ILE A 133 -8.45 -5.67 -0.95
C ILE A 133 -9.94 -5.55 -0.62
N ASP A 134 -10.76 -6.16 -1.47
CA ASP A 134 -12.21 -6.14 -1.41
C ASP A 134 -12.69 -7.60 -1.31
N GLU A 135 -13.03 -8.04 -0.09
CA GLU A 135 -13.38 -9.43 0.17
C GLU A 135 -14.81 -9.77 -0.28
N ASP A 136 -15.73 -8.79 -0.34
CA ASP A 136 -17.12 -9.01 -0.76
C ASP A 136 -17.39 -8.62 -2.23
N GLY A 137 -16.47 -7.86 -2.83
CA GLY A 137 -16.50 -7.44 -4.23
C GLY A 137 -17.45 -6.27 -4.52
N ASP A 138 -17.96 -5.57 -3.51
CA ASP A 138 -18.87 -4.42 -3.70
C ASP A 138 -18.21 -3.29 -4.48
N HIS A 139 -16.92 -3.05 -4.27
CA HIS A 139 -16.14 -2.06 -5.02
C HIS A 139 -15.69 -2.61 -6.36
N ALA A 140 -15.34 -3.90 -6.45
CA ALA A 140 -15.02 -4.57 -7.71
C ALA A 140 -16.19 -4.56 -8.71
N ARG A 141 -17.44 -4.52 -8.22
CA ARG A 141 -18.66 -4.39 -9.03
C ARG A 141 -19.07 -2.94 -9.31
N ASN A 142 -18.36 -1.94 -8.78
CA ASN A 142 -18.72 -0.54 -8.94
C ASN A 142 -18.33 -0.03 -10.35
N PRO A 143 -19.29 0.37 -11.21
CA PRO A 143 -19.00 0.81 -12.57
C PRO A 143 -18.22 2.15 -12.65
N ARG A 144 -18.08 2.88 -11.54
CA ARG A 144 -17.32 4.12 -11.48
C ARG A 144 -15.81 3.90 -11.36
N ILE A 145 -15.39 2.74 -10.85
CA ILE A 145 -13.98 2.34 -10.78
C ILE A 145 -13.70 1.54 -12.06
N LYS A 146 -12.93 2.13 -12.97
CA LYS A 146 -12.69 1.57 -14.31
C LYS A 146 -11.42 0.72 -14.36
N GLU A 147 -10.60 0.82 -13.32
CA GLU A 147 -9.35 0.13 -13.18
C GLU A 147 -9.54 -1.39 -13.06
N LYS A 148 -8.54 -2.13 -13.51
CA LYS A 148 -8.60 -3.58 -13.60
C LYS A 148 -8.46 -4.19 -12.20
N TRP A 149 -9.49 -4.91 -11.79
CA TRP A 149 -9.47 -5.73 -10.58
C TRP A 149 -8.85 -7.10 -10.88
N GLU A 150 -8.02 -7.57 -9.96
CA GLU A 150 -7.53 -8.94 -9.94
C GLU A 150 -8.38 -9.78 -9.00
N THR A 151 -8.73 -10.98 -9.41
CA THR A 151 -9.38 -11.96 -8.52
C THR A 151 -8.29 -12.73 -7.79
N ILE A 152 -8.42 -12.81 -6.47
CA ILE A 152 -7.56 -13.62 -5.61
C ILE A 152 -8.41 -14.59 -4.79
N HIS A 153 -7.80 -15.68 -4.35
CA HIS A 153 -8.43 -16.63 -3.44
C HIS A 153 -7.65 -16.62 -2.13
N SER A 154 -8.36 -16.43 -1.02
CA SER A 154 -7.80 -16.54 0.32
C SER A 154 -8.78 -17.32 1.17
N ARG A 155 -8.27 -18.31 1.92
CA ARG A 155 -9.08 -19.12 2.87
C ARG A 155 -10.35 -19.72 2.26
N GLY A 156 -10.25 -20.17 1.01
CA GLY A 156 -11.38 -20.77 0.27
C GLY A 156 -12.45 -19.77 -0.19
N LYS A 157 -12.25 -18.47 0.03
CA LYS A 157 -13.13 -17.40 -0.46
C LYS A 157 -12.51 -16.68 -1.64
N ARG A 158 -13.37 -16.22 -2.55
CA ARG A 158 -12.99 -15.34 -3.65
C ARG A 158 -13.00 -13.91 -3.15
N CYS A 159 -11.88 -13.21 -3.34
CA CYS A 159 -11.72 -11.79 -3.03
C CYS A 159 -11.22 -11.07 -4.28
N TYR A 160 -11.20 -9.75 -4.22
CA TYR A 160 -10.73 -8.89 -5.29
C TYR A 160 -9.63 -7.99 -4.75
N CYS A 161 -8.64 -7.68 -5.58
CA CYS A 161 -7.67 -6.66 -5.24
C CYS A 161 -7.41 -5.75 -6.44
N ILE A 162 -7.00 -4.53 -6.14
CA ILE A 162 -6.63 -3.54 -7.15
C ILE A 162 -5.37 -2.83 -6.71
N HIS A 163 -4.54 -2.52 -7.69
CA HIS A 163 -3.36 -1.69 -7.53
C HIS A 163 -3.33 -0.68 -8.66
N ILE A 164 -3.36 0.59 -8.30
CA ILE A 164 -3.28 1.72 -9.23
C ILE A 164 -1.98 2.44 -8.93
N GLN A 165 -1.26 2.80 -9.98
CA GLN A 165 -0.07 3.63 -9.91
C GLN A 165 -0.27 4.84 -10.84
N ARG A 166 0.13 6.01 -10.35
CA ARG A 166 0.28 7.26 -11.10
C ARG A 166 1.69 7.77 -10.96
#